data_AF-A0A1P8WEE8-F1
#
_entry.id   AF-A0A1P8WEE8-F1
#
_cell.length_a   1.000
_cell.length_b   1.000
_cell.length_c   1.000
_cell.angle_alpha   90.00
_cell.angle_beta   90.00
_cell.angle_gamma   90.00
#
_symmetry.space_group_name_H-M   'P 1'
#
loop_
_entity.id
_entity.type
_entity.pdbx_description
1 polymer ?
#
loop_
_entity_poly.entity_id
_entity_poly.type
_entity_poly.pdbx_seq_one_letter_code
_entity_poly.pdbx_strand_id
1 'polypeptide(L)'
;MDTTQFEDRVVEIESYIDLLKVVESAAQSGPPEIGNSAITTCQQRMLYSSVYLHLYNLVEATATWCTSAVTEATAAGQAWKLEQLDSAVRREWLRTNLRTHTQLNPSNRLSTSFVVCESILNGAPIEEWGIERGGGGNWDDGAIENISERVGCVLKIATATKSAAKRPFRDDKNAFQYVKELRNKLAHGSISFEQSGENVTVQDLVDLKNRTVNYLREVLQSFENYVASHMYLESGARHSLAGSP
;
A
#
# COMPACT_ATOMS: atom_id res chain seq x y z
N MET A 1 -3.39 -2.74 -14.66
CA MET A 1 -3.44 -1.81 -13.50
C MET A 1 -2.64 -0.59 -13.93
N ASP A 2 -3.21 0.61 -13.87
CA ASP A 2 -2.46 1.82 -14.25
C ASP A 2 -1.47 2.20 -13.13
N THR A 3 -0.17 2.17 -13.41
CA THR A 3 0.89 2.52 -12.46
C THR A 3 1.33 3.98 -12.58
N THR A 4 0.74 4.77 -13.47
CA THR A 4 1.09 6.18 -13.69
C THR A 4 1.03 6.98 -12.39
N GLN A 5 -0.06 6.80 -11.61
CA GLN A 5 -0.22 7.47 -10.32
C GLN A 5 0.87 7.10 -9.29
N PHE A 6 1.47 5.90 -9.37
CA PHE A 6 2.57 5.52 -8.51
C PHE A 6 3.85 6.26 -8.90
N GLU A 7 4.19 6.26 -10.20
CA GLU A 7 5.39 6.92 -10.69
C GLU A 7 5.31 8.45 -10.52
N ASP A 8 4.14 9.06 -10.72
CA ASP A 8 3.91 10.49 -10.45
C ASP A 8 4.25 10.84 -9.00
N ARG A 9 3.79 10.03 -8.03
CA ARG A 9 4.12 10.23 -6.61
C ARG A 9 5.59 9.97 -6.30
N VAL A 10 6.23 9.02 -7.00
CA VAL A 10 7.68 8.81 -6.87
C VAL A 10 8.43 10.05 -7.34
N VAL A 11 8.04 10.65 -8.48
CA VAL A 11 8.63 11.88 -9.00
C VAL A 11 8.43 13.05 -8.04
N GLU A 12 7.27 13.18 -7.40
CA GLU A 12 7.03 14.19 -6.35
C GLU A 12 8.01 14.02 -5.17
N ILE A 13 8.18 12.79 -4.67
CA ILE A 13 9.10 12.47 -3.58
C ILE A 13 10.55 12.76 -3.97
N GLU A 14 10.95 12.37 -5.19
CA GLU A 14 12.30 12.59 -5.70
C GLU A 14 12.61 14.07 -5.87
N SER A 15 11.67 14.83 -6.44
CA SER A 15 11.77 16.29 -6.58
C SER A 15 11.94 16.96 -5.21
N TYR A 16 11.19 16.50 -4.20
CA TYR A 16 11.32 17.01 -2.85
C TYR A 16 12.67 16.66 -2.22
N ILE A 17 13.14 15.42 -2.34
CA ILE A 17 14.46 15.00 -1.85
C ILE A 17 15.59 15.77 -2.55
N ASP A 18 15.47 16.06 -3.84
CA ASP A 18 16.46 16.85 -4.57
C ASP A 18 16.54 18.28 -4.05
N LEU A 19 15.41 18.90 -3.69
CA LEU A 19 15.41 20.16 -2.95
C LEU A 19 16.16 20.04 -1.61
N LEU A 20 15.94 18.96 -0.85
CA LEU A 20 16.64 18.76 0.43
C LEU A 20 18.15 18.60 0.25
N LYS A 21 18.61 17.93 -0.80
CA LYS A 21 20.04 17.82 -1.13
C LYS A 21 20.68 19.19 -1.36
N VAL A 22 19.97 20.10 -2.05
CA VAL A 22 20.44 21.47 -2.27
C VAL A 22 20.55 22.22 -0.94
N VAL A 23 19.54 22.11 -0.08
CA VAL A 23 19.55 22.74 1.26
C VAL A 23 20.69 22.20 2.12
N GLU A 24 20.90 20.89 2.15
CA GLU A 24 21.99 20.25 2.92
C GLU A 24 23.37 20.64 2.38
N SER A 25 23.55 20.70 1.06
CA SER A 25 24.81 21.14 0.45
C SER A 25 25.12 22.60 0.75
N ALA A 26 24.11 23.48 0.70
CA ALA A 26 24.28 24.89 1.03
C ALA A 26 24.63 25.08 2.51
N ALA A 27 24.05 24.27 3.41
CA ALA A 27 24.35 24.27 4.85
C ALA A 27 25.83 24.04 5.18
N GLN A 28 26.60 23.39 4.28
CA GLN A 28 28.03 23.14 4.46
C GLN A 28 28.89 24.41 4.36
N SER A 29 28.40 25.44 3.67
CA SER A 29 29.12 26.72 3.44
C SER A 29 28.61 27.86 4.33
N GLY A 30 27.66 27.59 5.22
CA GLY A 30 26.94 28.57 6.03
C GLY A 30 25.44 28.27 6.05
N PRO A 31 24.61 29.00 6.81
CA PRO A 31 23.16 28.80 6.78
C PRO A 31 22.62 28.92 5.34
N PRO A 32 21.84 27.94 4.84
CA PRO A 32 21.24 28.06 3.52
C PRO A 32 20.26 29.24 3.51
N GLU A 33 20.16 29.96 2.40
CA GLU A 33 19.31 31.16 2.30
C GLU A 33 18.32 31.04 1.14
N ILE A 34 17.11 31.59 1.34
CA ILE A 34 16.13 31.83 0.27
C ILE A 34 15.92 33.33 0.20
N GLY A 35 16.36 33.94 -0.90
CA GLY A 35 16.45 35.40 -1.00
C GLY A 35 17.46 35.93 0.02
N ASN A 36 16.99 36.72 0.99
CA ASN A 36 17.81 37.26 2.09
C ASN A 36 17.47 36.64 3.45
N SER A 37 16.75 35.51 3.47
CA SER A 37 16.30 34.84 4.69
C SER A 37 17.00 33.51 4.88
N ALA A 38 17.74 33.37 5.98
CA ALA A 38 18.39 32.13 6.36
C ALA A 38 17.37 31.05 6.79
N ILE A 39 17.56 29.85 6.26
CA ILE A 39 16.87 28.63 6.67
C ILE A 39 17.55 28.12 7.94
N THR A 40 16.84 28.23 9.06
CA THR A 40 17.29 27.75 10.37
C THR A 40 17.39 26.22 10.41
N THR A 41 18.18 25.69 11.34
CA THR A 41 18.25 24.23 11.59
C THR A 41 16.88 23.63 11.93
N CYS A 42 16.04 24.36 12.66
CA CYS A 42 14.67 23.94 12.96
C CYS A 42 13.86 23.76 11.65
N GLN A 43 13.90 24.73 10.75
CA GLN A 43 13.24 24.65 9.44
C GLN A 43 13.80 23.50 8.59
N GLN A 44 15.12 23.26 8.59
CA GLN A 44 15.72 22.12 7.88
C GLN A 44 15.18 20.78 8.39
N ARG A 45 15.12 20.60 9.72
CA ARG A 45 14.57 19.38 10.34
C ARG A 45 13.09 19.19 10.00
N MET A 46 12.31 20.27 10.00
CA MET A 46 10.90 20.23 9.59
C MET A 46 10.73 19.78 8.12
N LEU A 47 11.60 20.26 7.23
CA LEU A 47 11.62 19.83 5.84
C LEU A 47 11.92 18.31 5.73
N TYR A 48 12.93 17.82 6.44
CA TYR A 48 13.30 16.40 6.42
C TYR A 48 12.14 15.50 6.86
N SER A 49 11.42 15.89 7.90
CA SER A 49 10.28 15.12 8.41
C SER A 49 9.11 14.98 7.45
N SER A 50 8.98 15.88 6.48
CA SER A 50 7.89 15.80 5.50
C SER A 50 8.02 14.56 4.62
N VAL A 51 9.25 14.08 4.36
CA VAL A 51 9.51 12.87 3.57
C VAL A 51 8.81 11.64 4.15
N TYR A 52 8.73 11.52 5.48
CA TYR A 52 8.04 10.38 6.12
C TYR A 52 6.55 10.35 5.77
N LEU A 53 5.90 11.51 5.65
CA LEU A 53 4.51 11.62 5.26
C LEU A 53 4.32 11.24 3.78
N HIS A 54 5.20 11.73 2.89
CA HIS A 54 5.13 11.37 1.48
C HIS A 54 5.35 9.86 1.26
N LEU A 55 6.35 9.27 1.91
CA LEU A 55 6.63 7.84 1.81
C LEU A 55 5.47 7.02 2.37
N TYR A 56 4.92 7.39 3.53
CA TYR A 56 3.78 6.67 4.10
C TYR A 56 2.54 6.77 3.19
N ASN A 57 2.28 7.95 2.64
CA ASN A 57 1.18 8.16 1.70
C ASN A 57 1.33 7.27 0.45
N LEU A 58 2.55 7.11 -0.07
CA LEU A 58 2.83 6.19 -1.18
C LEU A 58 2.54 4.73 -0.79
N VAL A 59 2.94 4.30 0.41
CA VAL A 59 2.65 2.95 0.94
C VAL A 59 1.14 2.71 1.00
N GLU A 60 0.38 3.62 1.61
CA GLU A 60 -1.07 3.47 1.77
C GLU A 60 -1.81 3.50 0.42
N ALA A 61 -1.39 4.37 -0.49
CA ALA A 61 -1.97 4.43 -1.83
C ALA A 61 -1.67 3.16 -2.63
N THR A 62 -0.44 2.64 -2.54
CA THR A 62 -0.07 1.38 -3.19
C THR A 62 -0.95 0.23 -2.72
N ALA A 63 -1.12 0.09 -1.41
CA ALA A 63 -1.99 -0.95 -0.85
C ALA A 63 -3.45 -0.78 -1.31
N THR A 64 -3.93 0.46 -1.38
CA THR A 64 -5.26 0.79 -1.90
C THR A 64 -5.41 0.37 -3.35
N TRP A 65 -4.50 0.79 -4.22
CA TRP A 65 -4.54 0.45 -5.64
C TRP A 65 -4.47 -1.06 -5.85
N CYS A 66 -3.65 -1.79 -5.09
CA CYS A 66 -3.59 -3.25 -5.16
C CYS A 66 -4.94 -3.89 -4.81
N THR A 67 -5.59 -3.45 -3.73
CA THR A 67 -6.92 -3.98 -3.36
C THR A 67 -8.00 -3.61 -4.37
N SER A 68 -8.01 -2.36 -4.85
CA SER A 68 -8.96 -1.89 -5.86
C SER A 68 -8.82 -2.66 -7.17
N ALA A 69 -7.58 -2.93 -7.61
CA ALA A 69 -7.34 -3.69 -8.83
C ALA A 69 -7.95 -5.10 -8.77
N VAL A 70 -7.92 -5.76 -7.61
CA VAL A 70 -8.55 -7.08 -7.43
C VAL A 70 -10.07 -6.96 -7.42
N THR A 71 -10.64 -6.04 -6.64
CA THR A 71 -12.11 -5.89 -6.55
C THR A 71 -12.70 -5.49 -7.90
N GLU A 72 -12.08 -4.55 -8.60
CA GLU A 72 -12.47 -4.14 -9.95
C GLU A 72 -12.36 -5.30 -10.94
N ALA A 73 -11.27 -6.07 -10.94
CA ALA A 73 -11.12 -7.22 -11.85
C ALA A 73 -12.19 -8.32 -11.63
N THR A 74 -12.74 -8.42 -10.43
CA THR A 74 -13.80 -9.38 -10.09
C THR A 74 -15.22 -8.88 -10.34
N ALA A 75 -15.44 -7.56 -10.37
CA ALA A 75 -16.78 -6.95 -10.44
C ALA A 75 -17.02 -6.11 -11.71
N ALA A 76 -15.98 -5.55 -12.33
CA ALA A 76 -16.09 -4.58 -13.41
C ALA A 76 -16.49 -5.24 -14.74
N GLY A 77 -17.80 -5.29 -15.01
CA GLY A 77 -18.37 -5.64 -16.32
C GLY A 77 -18.21 -7.10 -16.73
N GLN A 78 -17.53 -7.91 -15.92
CA GLN A 78 -17.41 -9.34 -16.08
C GLN A 78 -18.46 -9.99 -15.19
N ALA A 79 -19.41 -10.72 -15.77
CA ALA A 79 -20.48 -11.39 -15.04
C ALA A 79 -19.97 -12.65 -14.28
N TRP A 80 -18.85 -12.51 -13.57
CA TRP A 80 -18.23 -13.58 -12.80
C TRP A 80 -19.14 -14.01 -11.66
N LYS A 81 -19.30 -15.32 -11.50
CA LYS A 81 -19.97 -15.92 -10.35
C LYS A 81 -18.96 -16.30 -9.28
N LEU A 82 -19.43 -16.39 -8.04
CA LEU A 82 -18.60 -16.74 -6.89
C LEU A 82 -17.82 -18.06 -7.07
N GLU A 83 -18.41 -19.05 -7.73
CA GLU A 83 -17.79 -20.35 -8.03
C GLU A 83 -16.61 -20.28 -9.00
N GLN A 84 -16.49 -19.18 -9.76
CA GLN A 84 -15.41 -18.97 -10.73
C GLN A 84 -14.20 -18.27 -10.10
N LEU A 85 -14.35 -17.63 -8.93
CA LEU A 85 -13.23 -17.01 -8.22
C LEU A 85 -12.33 -18.06 -7.58
N ASP A 86 -11.02 -17.82 -7.60
CA ASP A 86 -10.07 -18.59 -6.80
C ASP A 86 -10.47 -18.59 -5.32
N SER A 87 -10.18 -19.69 -4.63
CA SER A 87 -10.51 -19.93 -3.23
C SER A 87 -10.12 -18.79 -2.27
N ALA A 88 -9.00 -18.08 -2.50
CA ALA A 88 -8.55 -16.99 -1.64
C ALA A 88 -9.45 -15.76 -1.80
N VAL A 89 -9.65 -15.29 -3.03
CA VAL A 89 -10.53 -14.15 -3.35
C VAL A 89 -11.97 -14.47 -2.97
N ARG A 90 -12.44 -15.70 -3.22
CA ARG A 90 -13.77 -16.17 -2.80
C ARG A 90 -13.96 -16.06 -1.29
N ARG A 91 -12.96 -16.49 -0.50
CA ARG A 91 -12.99 -16.40 0.95
C ARG A 91 -12.99 -14.95 1.42
N GLU A 92 -12.22 -14.09 0.77
CA GLU A 92 -12.17 -12.67 1.09
C GLU A 92 -13.50 -11.97 0.75
N TRP A 93 -14.10 -12.27 -0.39
CA TRP A 93 -15.44 -11.80 -0.75
C TRP A 93 -16.49 -12.20 0.29
N LEU A 94 -16.47 -13.47 0.72
CA LEU A 94 -17.36 -13.97 1.79
C LEU A 94 -17.09 -13.26 3.12
N ARG A 95 -15.83 -13.04 3.50
CA ARG A 95 -15.44 -12.34 4.72
C ARG A 95 -16.00 -10.90 4.75
N THR A 96 -15.94 -10.20 3.62
CA THR A 96 -16.51 -8.86 3.47
C THR A 96 -18.03 -8.90 3.55
N ASN A 97 -18.67 -9.69 2.69
CA ASN A 97 -20.13 -9.67 2.51
C ASN A 97 -20.88 -10.28 3.69
N LEU A 98 -20.33 -11.33 4.33
CA LEU A 98 -20.85 -11.87 5.60
C LEU A 98 -20.41 -11.07 6.82
N ARG A 99 -19.57 -10.05 6.63
CA ARG A 99 -19.05 -9.16 7.67
C ARG A 99 -18.43 -9.90 8.86
N THR A 100 -17.77 -11.04 8.59
CA THR A 100 -17.20 -11.91 9.63
C THR A 100 -16.05 -11.26 10.41
N HIS A 101 -15.59 -10.11 9.96
CA HIS A 101 -14.59 -9.26 10.61
C HIS A 101 -15.20 -8.30 11.64
N THR A 102 -16.53 -8.15 11.69
CA THR A 102 -17.23 -7.28 12.63
C THR A 102 -18.05 -8.08 13.64
N GLN A 103 -18.31 -7.47 14.81
CA GLN A 103 -19.22 -8.07 15.79
C GLN A 103 -20.67 -7.79 15.38
N LEU A 104 -21.38 -8.86 14.99
CA LEU A 104 -22.80 -8.83 14.66
C LEU A 104 -23.62 -9.60 15.69
N ASN A 105 -24.78 -9.04 16.05
CA ASN A 105 -25.80 -9.77 16.81
C ASN A 105 -26.38 -10.94 15.97
N PRO A 106 -27.04 -11.93 16.61
CA PRO A 106 -27.56 -13.11 15.91
C PRO A 106 -28.49 -12.79 14.74
N SER A 107 -29.42 -11.84 14.89
CA SER A 107 -30.38 -11.46 13.86
C SER A 107 -29.70 -10.83 12.64
N ASN A 108 -28.75 -9.93 12.85
CA ASN A 108 -27.98 -9.31 11.78
C ASN A 108 -27.10 -10.34 11.06
N ARG A 109 -26.48 -11.26 11.80
CA ARG A 109 -25.69 -12.35 11.22
C ARG A 109 -26.54 -13.24 10.33
N LEU A 110 -27.74 -13.63 10.79
CA LEU A 110 -28.67 -14.41 9.99
C LEU A 110 -29.13 -13.64 8.74
N SER A 111 -29.50 -12.37 8.90
CA SER A 111 -29.94 -11.52 7.80
C SER A 111 -28.87 -11.38 6.70
N THR A 112 -27.63 -11.06 7.08
CA THR A 112 -26.51 -10.97 6.13
C THR A 112 -26.22 -12.32 5.47
N SER A 113 -26.28 -13.42 6.23
CA SER A 113 -26.08 -14.77 5.67
C SER A 113 -27.17 -15.15 4.67
N PHE A 114 -28.43 -14.79 4.96
CA PHE A 114 -29.57 -15.06 4.08
C PHE A 114 -29.42 -14.33 2.74
N VAL A 115 -29.07 -13.05 2.75
CA VAL A 115 -28.83 -12.26 1.52
C VAL A 115 -27.72 -12.88 0.66
N VAL A 116 -26.60 -13.27 1.28
CA VAL A 116 -25.48 -13.91 0.56
C VAL A 116 -25.90 -15.26 -0.03
N CYS A 117 -26.62 -16.09 0.74
CA CYS A 117 -27.13 -17.37 0.25
C CYS A 117 -28.09 -17.20 -0.93
N GLU A 118 -29.03 -16.25 -0.86
CA GLU A 118 -29.95 -15.93 -1.97
C GLU A 118 -29.19 -15.47 -3.22
N SER A 119 -28.18 -14.62 -3.07
CA SER A 119 -27.32 -14.18 -4.19
C SER A 119 -26.62 -15.37 -4.87
N ILE A 120 -26.07 -16.31 -4.08
CA ILE A 120 -25.42 -17.51 -4.58
C ILE A 120 -26.41 -18.44 -5.28
N LEU A 121 -27.58 -18.70 -4.67
CA LEU A 121 -28.60 -19.59 -5.23
C LEU A 121 -29.18 -19.06 -6.54
N ASN A 122 -29.32 -17.74 -6.67
CA ASN A 122 -29.77 -17.08 -7.90
C ASN A 122 -28.66 -16.97 -8.96
N GLY A 123 -27.44 -17.41 -8.65
CA GLY A 123 -26.30 -17.34 -9.57
C GLY A 123 -25.95 -15.92 -9.97
N ALA A 124 -26.17 -14.95 -9.07
CA ALA A 124 -25.90 -13.54 -9.32
C ALA A 124 -24.41 -13.30 -9.60
N PRO A 125 -24.08 -12.38 -10.53
CA PRO A 125 -22.70 -11.97 -10.71
C PRO A 125 -22.18 -11.23 -9.47
N ILE A 126 -20.87 -11.17 -9.35
CA ILE A 126 -20.20 -10.40 -8.29
C ILE A 126 -20.41 -8.91 -8.58
N GLU A 127 -21.14 -8.25 -7.68
CA GLU A 127 -21.33 -6.80 -7.67
C GLU A 127 -20.11 -6.08 -7.06
N GLU A 128 -20.15 -4.75 -7.07
CA GLU A 128 -19.13 -3.92 -6.44
C GLU A 128 -18.96 -4.29 -4.95
N TRP A 129 -17.72 -4.49 -4.54
CA TRP A 129 -17.35 -4.86 -3.18
C TRP A 129 -15.99 -4.28 -2.81
N GLY A 130 -15.71 -4.24 -1.51
CA GLY A 130 -14.46 -3.72 -0.98
C GLY A 130 -13.68 -4.77 -0.21
N ILE A 131 -12.36 -4.68 -0.27
CA ILE A 131 -11.48 -5.40 0.65
C ILE A 131 -11.18 -4.46 1.82
N GLU A 132 -11.57 -4.86 3.03
CA GLU A 132 -11.31 -4.06 4.21
C GLU A 132 -9.80 -4.00 4.48
N ARG A 133 -9.29 -2.77 4.56
CA ARG A 133 -7.91 -2.47 4.96
C ARG A 133 -7.73 -2.93 6.40
N GLY A 134 -6.95 -4.00 6.60
CA GLY A 134 -6.67 -4.51 7.94
C GLY A 134 -5.97 -3.46 8.82
N GLY A 135 -6.17 -3.54 10.14
CA GLY A 135 -5.33 -2.81 11.11
C GLY A 135 -5.55 -1.30 11.22
N GLY A 136 -6.71 -0.77 10.79
CA GLY A 136 -7.08 0.64 11.00
C GLY A 136 -6.27 1.64 10.19
N GLY A 137 -5.77 1.24 9.01
CA GLY A 137 -4.99 2.13 8.12
C GLY A 137 -3.52 2.30 8.52
N ASN A 138 -2.96 1.31 9.22
CA ASN A 138 -1.54 1.23 9.60
C ASN A 138 -0.78 0.27 8.66
N TRP A 139 -0.32 0.77 7.52
CA TRP A 139 0.37 -0.04 6.50
C TRP A 139 1.88 -0.12 6.75
N ASP A 140 2.40 -1.34 6.68
CA ASP A 140 3.81 -1.68 6.55
C ASP A 140 3.99 -2.86 5.59
N ASP A 141 5.22 -3.35 5.41
CA ASP A 141 5.52 -4.47 4.53
C ASP A 141 4.76 -5.74 4.91
N GLY A 142 4.60 -6.01 6.22
CA GLY A 142 3.85 -7.16 6.72
C GLY A 142 2.36 -7.06 6.45
N ALA A 143 1.77 -5.87 6.59
CA ALA A 143 0.37 -5.63 6.23
C ALA A 143 0.13 -5.83 4.71
N ILE A 144 1.08 -5.42 3.87
CA ILE A 144 1.04 -5.65 2.42
C ILE A 144 1.16 -7.15 2.09
N GLU A 145 2.08 -7.87 2.75
CA GLU A 145 2.19 -9.33 2.58
C GLU A 145 0.89 -10.03 2.99
N ASN A 146 0.29 -9.66 4.13
CA ASN A 146 -0.95 -10.24 4.62
C ASN A 146 -2.13 -10.02 3.65
N ILE A 147 -2.28 -8.82 3.10
CA ILE A 147 -3.37 -8.55 2.15
C ILE A 147 -3.17 -9.32 0.85
N SER A 148 -1.92 -9.46 0.40
CA SER A 148 -1.58 -10.25 -0.78
C SER A 148 -1.95 -11.72 -0.60
N GLU A 149 -1.66 -12.30 0.58
CA GLU A 149 -2.04 -13.67 0.93
C GLU A 149 -3.56 -13.85 0.99
N ARG A 150 -4.28 -12.89 1.60
CA ARG A 150 -5.76 -12.92 1.70
C ARG A 150 -6.44 -13.00 0.34
N VAL A 151 -5.90 -12.30 -0.65
CA VAL A 151 -6.44 -12.26 -2.01
C VAL A 151 -5.81 -13.29 -2.95
N GLY A 152 -4.89 -14.14 -2.47
CA GLY A 152 -4.23 -15.16 -3.29
C GLY A 152 -3.18 -14.64 -4.27
N CYS A 153 -2.78 -13.37 -4.17
CA CYS A 153 -1.70 -12.82 -4.98
C CYS A 153 -0.35 -13.22 -4.37
N VAL A 154 0.47 -13.96 -5.11
CA VAL A 154 1.82 -14.34 -4.67
C VAL A 154 2.81 -13.25 -5.09
N LEU A 155 3.32 -12.48 -4.13
CA LEU A 155 4.30 -11.43 -4.38
C LEU A 155 5.62 -12.01 -4.94
N LYS A 156 6.04 -11.50 -6.10
CA LYS A 156 7.30 -11.84 -6.76
C LYS A 156 8.28 -10.69 -6.59
N ILE A 157 8.95 -10.69 -5.43
CA ILE A 157 9.91 -9.66 -5.04
C ILE A 157 11.32 -10.23 -5.10
N ALA A 158 12.22 -9.55 -5.80
CA ALA A 158 13.63 -9.88 -5.91
C ALA A 158 14.26 -9.95 -4.51
N THR A 159 15.14 -10.94 -4.30
CA THR A 159 15.76 -11.19 -2.99
C THR A 159 16.49 -9.96 -2.46
N ALA A 160 17.18 -9.21 -3.32
CA ALA A 160 17.87 -7.97 -2.94
C ALA A 160 16.88 -6.90 -2.45
N THR A 161 15.78 -6.67 -3.18
CA THR A 161 14.73 -5.72 -2.82
C THR A 161 14.05 -6.11 -1.51
N LYS A 162 13.67 -7.39 -1.36
CA LYS A 162 13.06 -7.91 -0.12
C LYS A 162 14.00 -7.77 1.07
N SER A 163 15.27 -8.14 0.90
CA SER A 163 16.28 -8.01 1.96
C SER A 163 16.53 -6.55 2.34
N ALA A 164 16.56 -5.64 1.37
CA ALA A 164 16.77 -4.21 1.61
C ALA A 164 15.58 -3.57 2.33
N ALA A 165 14.35 -3.99 2.02
CA ALA A 165 13.13 -3.54 2.68
C ALA A 165 13.04 -4.03 4.14
N LYS A 166 13.42 -5.30 4.39
CA LYS A 166 13.26 -5.95 5.70
C LYS A 166 14.43 -5.75 6.68
N ARG A 167 15.64 -5.46 6.18
CA ARG A 167 16.79 -5.21 7.07
C ARG A 167 16.51 -4.00 7.97
N PRO A 168 16.98 -4.00 9.23
CA PRO A 168 16.88 -2.83 10.09
C PRO A 168 17.42 -1.57 9.41
N PHE A 169 16.72 -0.48 9.61
CA PHE A 169 17.08 0.86 9.19
C PHE A 169 17.51 1.68 10.41
N ARG A 170 16.64 1.81 11.41
CA ARG A 170 16.90 2.53 12.66
C ARG A 170 16.00 2.01 13.77
N ASP A 171 16.46 2.07 15.02
CA ASP A 171 15.70 1.63 16.22
C ASP A 171 15.15 0.20 16.10
N ASP A 172 15.95 -0.70 15.52
CA ASP A 172 15.60 -2.10 15.17
C ASP A 172 14.39 -2.27 14.24
N LYS A 173 13.97 -1.19 13.57
CA LYS A 173 12.84 -1.18 12.63
C LYS A 173 13.31 -1.19 11.21
N ASN A 174 12.59 -1.93 10.37
CA ASN A 174 12.77 -1.88 8.93
C ASN A 174 12.26 -0.54 8.35
N ALA A 175 12.46 -0.29 7.05
CA ALA A 175 12.09 0.99 6.44
C ALA A 175 10.59 1.33 6.59
N PHE A 176 9.71 0.35 6.37
CA PHE A 176 8.26 0.51 6.44
C PHE A 176 7.77 0.77 7.86
N GLN A 177 8.28 -0.02 8.82
CA GLN A 177 7.96 0.13 10.23
C GLN A 177 8.41 1.50 10.77
N TYR A 178 9.60 1.95 10.36
CA TYR A 178 10.13 3.25 10.76
C TYR A 178 9.29 4.41 10.20
N VAL A 179 8.98 4.38 8.90
CA VAL A 179 8.11 5.38 8.24
C VAL A 179 6.72 5.41 8.88
N LYS A 180 6.11 4.24 9.12
CA LYS A 180 4.80 4.12 9.79
C LYS A 180 4.82 4.71 11.19
N GLU A 181 5.83 4.39 11.99
CA GLU A 181 5.94 4.90 13.36
C GLU A 181 6.05 6.43 13.39
N LEU A 182 6.91 7.00 12.55
CA LEU A 182 7.10 8.45 12.50
C LEU A 182 5.83 9.16 12.02
N ARG A 183 5.17 8.66 10.97
CA ARG A 183 3.87 9.18 10.55
C ARG A 183 2.84 9.12 11.68
N ASN A 184 2.78 8.02 12.43
CA ASN A 184 1.82 7.89 13.54
C ASN A 184 2.12 8.84 14.69
N LYS A 185 3.39 8.98 15.09
CA LYS A 185 3.80 9.93 16.13
C LYS A 185 3.51 11.37 15.73
N LEU A 186 3.76 11.74 14.46
CA LEU A 186 3.44 13.06 13.91
C LEU A 186 1.92 13.30 13.87
N ALA A 187 1.14 12.36 13.35
CA ALA A 187 -0.31 12.49 13.21
C ALA A 187 -1.04 12.55 14.57
N HIS A 188 -0.54 11.85 15.59
CA HIS A 188 -1.08 11.90 16.95
C HIS A 188 -0.50 13.06 17.78
N GLY A 189 0.41 13.87 17.23
CA GLY A 189 1.04 14.99 17.95
C GLY A 189 1.96 14.57 19.09
N SER A 190 2.42 13.32 19.11
CA SER A 190 3.33 12.80 20.14
C SER A 190 4.76 13.32 19.98
N ILE A 191 5.13 13.76 18.77
CA ILE A 191 6.38 14.46 18.46
C ILE A 191 6.10 15.61 17.48
N SER A 192 6.96 16.63 17.48
CA SER A 192 6.95 17.69 16.47
C SER A 192 7.70 17.29 15.20
N PHE A 193 7.51 18.05 14.11
CA PHE A 193 8.30 17.90 12.89
C PHE A 193 9.80 18.12 13.14
N GLU A 194 10.17 19.07 14.00
CA GLU A 194 11.59 19.27 14.34
C GLU A 194 12.18 18.04 15.04
N GLN A 195 11.47 17.46 16.01
CA GLN A 195 11.90 16.26 16.74
C GLN A 195 12.00 15.05 15.83
N SER A 196 11.10 14.90 14.87
CA SER A 196 11.13 13.78 13.90
C SER A 196 12.29 13.87 12.92
N GLY A 197 12.84 15.06 12.67
CA GLY A 197 13.96 15.30 11.76
C GLY A 197 15.32 15.28 12.46
N GLU A 198 15.35 15.01 13.77
CA GLU A 198 16.59 15.02 14.55
C GLU A 198 17.47 13.81 14.22
N ASN A 199 18.78 14.06 14.04
CA ASN A 199 19.78 13.04 13.67
C ASN A 199 19.45 12.31 12.35
N VAL A 200 18.81 12.98 11.39
CA VAL A 200 18.50 12.46 10.06
C VAL A 200 19.32 13.24 9.03
N THR A 201 19.96 12.51 8.11
CA THR A 201 20.65 13.10 6.95
C THR A 201 19.79 12.98 5.69
N VAL A 202 20.07 13.78 4.66
CA VAL A 202 19.35 13.60 3.38
C VAL A 202 19.68 12.23 2.77
N GLN A 203 20.88 11.70 3.00
CA GLN A 203 21.25 10.36 2.54
C GLN A 203 20.42 9.24 3.21
N ASP A 204 20.04 9.41 4.49
CA ASP A 204 19.11 8.51 5.18
C ASP A 204 17.72 8.52 4.49
N LEU A 205 17.24 9.71 4.11
CA LEU A 205 15.95 9.86 3.41
C LEU A 205 15.98 9.24 2.02
N VAL A 206 17.10 9.36 1.30
CA VAL A 206 17.32 8.71 0.00
C VAL A 206 17.29 7.18 0.16
N ASP A 207 17.94 6.63 1.17
CA ASP A 207 17.94 5.17 1.42
C ASP A 207 16.54 4.67 1.80
N LEU A 208 15.82 5.38 2.69
CA LEU A 208 14.41 5.08 3.00
C LEU A 208 13.52 5.08 1.76
N LYS A 209 13.65 6.12 0.92
CA LYS A 209 12.92 6.22 -0.33
C LYS A 209 13.21 5.04 -1.23
N ASN A 210 14.48 4.73 -1.48
CA ASN A 210 14.88 3.65 -2.39
C ASN A 210 14.39 2.27 -1.89
N ARG A 211 14.55 1.98 -0.60
CA ARG A 211 14.06 0.72 0.00
C ARG A 211 12.54 0.58 -0.12
N THR A 212 11.81 1.67 0.13
CA THR A 212 10.34 1.68 0.10
C THR A 212 9.83 1.59 -1.34
N VAL A 213 10.28 2.48 -2.23
CA VAL A 213 9.84 2.58 -3.62
C VAL A 213 10.13 1.31 -4.40
N ASN A 214 11.33 0.73 -4.28
CA ASN A 214 11.68 -0.48 -5.02
C ASN A 214 10.79 -1.67 -4.62
N TYR A 215 10.53 -1.81 -3.31
CA TYR A 215 9.64 -2.86 -2.82
C TYR A 215 8.20 -2.66 -3.32
N LEU A 216 7.65 -1.45 -3.19
CA LEU A 216 6.29 -1.15 -3.64
C LEU A 216 6.11 -1.32 -5.15
N ARG A 217 7.13 -0.98 -5.95
CA ARG A 217 7.10 -1.17 -7.41
C ARG A 217 6.99 -2.65 -7.78
N GLU A 218 7.73 -3.53 -7.11
CA GLU A 218 7.65 -4.98 -7.33
C GLU A 218 6.34 -5.60 -6.79
N VAL A 219 5.76 -5.03 -5.73
CA VAL A 219 4.41 -5.37 -5.28
C VAL A 219 3.38 -5.03 -6.36
N LEU A 220 3.42 -3.82 -6.91
CA LEU A 220 2.52 -3.39 -7.99
C LEU A 220 2.65 -4.30 -9.21
N GLN A 221 3.87 -4.60 -9.62
CA GLN A 221 4.12 -5.52 -10.73
C GLN A 221 3.54 -6.92 -10.47
N SER A 222 3.61 -7.40 -9.22
CA SER A 222 3.02 -8.69 -8.85
C SER A 222 1.49 -8.67 -8.98
N PHE A 223 0.83 -7.60 -8.51
CA PHE A 223 -0.61 -7.42 -8.63
C PHE A 223 -1.07 -7.19 -10.08
N GLU A 224 -0.31 -6.43 -10.87
CA GLU A 224 -0.58 -6.22 -12.28
C GLU A 224 -0.57 -7.56 -13.04
N ASN A 225 0.48 -8.35 -12.86
CA ASN A 225 0.59 -9.69 -13.47
C ASN A 225 -0.53 -10.62 -13.00
N TYR A 226 -0.87 -10.58 -11.70
CA TYR A 226 -1.93 -11.37 -11.11
C TYR A 226 -3.30 -11.07 -11.75
N VAL A 227 -3.63 -9.79 -11.90
CA VAL A 227 -4.89 -9.35 -12.52
C VAL A 227 -4.88 -9.63 -14.03
N ALA A 228 -3.82 -9.27 -14.75
CA ALA A 228 -3.72 -9.48 -16.20
C ALA A 228 -3.82 -10.97 -16.58
N SER A 229 -3.26 -11.85 -15.76
CA SER A 229 -3.30 -13.30 -15.95
C SER A 229 -4.57 -13.97 -15.39
N HIS A 230 -5.54 -13.18 -14.93
CA HIS A 230 -6.81 -13.65 -14.34
C HIS A 230 -6.62 -14.65 -13.19
N MET A 231 -5.50 -14.54 -12.45
CA MET A 231 -5.12 -15.50 -11.41
C MET A 231 -6.05 -15.49 -10.19
N TYR A 232 -6.94 -14.50 -10.12
CA TYR A 232 -8.06 -14.41 -9.18
C TYR A 232 -9.24 -15.34 -9.54
N LEU A 233 -9.15 -16.07 -10.65
CA LEU A 233 -10.13 -17.06 -11.08
C LEU A 233 -9.59 -18.50 -10.92
N GLU A 234 -10.51 -19.42 -10.67
CA GLU A 234 -10.25 -20.85 -10.74
C GLU A 234 -9.68 -21.24 -12.10
N SER A 235 -8.86 -22.29 -12.12
CA SER A 235 -8.20 -22.76 -13.34
C SER A 235 -9.20 -23.00 -14.48
N GLY A 236 -10.35 -23.64 -14.22
CA GLY A 236 -11.38 -23.88 -15.23
C GLY A 236 -11.93 -22.60 -15.88
N ALA A 237 -12.20 -21.57 -15.08
CA ALA A 237 -12.69 -20.29 -15.59
C ALA A 237 -11.64 -19.55 -16.44
N ARG A 238 -10.35 -19.66 -16.08
CA ARG A 238 -9.24 -19.08 -16.87
C ARG A 238 -9.09 -19.72 -18.26
N HIS A 239 -9.23 -21.05 -18.35
CA HIS A 239 -9.10 -21.74 -19.64
C HIS A 239 -10.22 -21.35 -20.61
N SER A 240 -11.43 -21.09 -20.11
CA SER A 240 -12.55 -20.63 -20.93
C SER A 240 -12.31 -19.25 -21.58
N LEU A 241 -11.53 -18.38 -20.93
CA LEU A 241 -11.11 -17.09 -21.49
C LEU A 241 -10.09 -17.25 -22.63
N ALA A 242 -9.15 -18.19 -22.49
CA ALA A 242 -8.13 -18.46 -23.50
C ALA A 242 -8.66 -19.22 -24.74
N GLY A 243 -9.85 -19.82 -24.64
CA GLY A 243 -10.50 -20.59 -25.71
C GLY A 243 -11.57 -19.85 -26.50
N SER A 244 -11.83 -18.56 -26.22
CA SER A 244 -12.76 -17.75 -27.00
C SER A 244 -12.02 -17.12 -28.20
N PRO A 245 -12.46 -17.36 -29.45
CA PRO A 245 -11.81 -16.82 -30.66
C PRO A 245 -11.94 -15.30 -30.80
#